data_AF-A0A3E2N9U0-F1
#
_entry.id   AF-A0A3E2N9U0-F1
#
_cell.length_a   1.000
_cell.length_b   1.000
_cell.length_c   1.000
_cell.angle_alpha   90.00
_cell.angle_beta   90.00
_cell.angle_gamma   90.00
#
_symmetry.space_group_name_H-M   'P 1'
#
loop_
_entity.id
_entity.type
_entity.pdbx_description
1 polymer ?
#
loop_
_entity_poly.entity_id
_entity_poly.type
_entity_poly.pdbx_seq_one_letter_code
_entity_poly.pdbx_strand_id
1 'polypeptide(L)'
;MDEALRDAQGQPLPLLEWQAVKNGLQEMNIKGNDTFLTSLCTFSEVFEDSKRIGNSAQAHPVKEVVYSRSDYDGCKWWSTWFDCQKERPSQALCQEIDQFQTTLFQMPEMKTLDTMRQLCRFAQPTSSDSEFNLYSETEHFFIWLRLITRFRDYNLYVHYYLK
;
A
#
# COMPACT_ATOMS: atom_id res chain seq x y z
N MET A 1 10.85 22.80 -19.62
CA MET A 1 10.36 23.29 -18.32
C MET A 1 9.70 22.11 -17.66
N ASP A 2 10.24 21.66 -16.53
CA ASP A 2 9.79 20.49 -15.77
C ASP A 2 8.33 20.67 -15.31
N GLU A 3 7.53 19.61 -15.38
CA GLU A 3 6.11 19.60 -14.96
C GLU A 3 6.00 19.99 -13.49
N ALA A 4 6.92 19.49 -12.66
CA ALA A 4 7.02 19.82 -11.24
C ALA A 4 7.28 21.33 -10.98
N LEU A 5 7.99 22.01 -11.88
CA LEU A 5 8.26 23.45 -11.76
C LEU A 5 7.02 24.30 -12.11
N ARG A 6 6.14 23.83 -13.00
CA ARG A 6 4.90 24.54 -13.38
C ARG A 6 3.83 24.41 -12.30
N ASP A 7 3.72 23.23 -11.71
CA ASP A 7 2.79 22.96 -10.63
C ASP A 7 3.16 23.75 -9.37
N ALA A 8 4.46 23.86 -9.04
CA ALA A 8 4.95 24.73 -7.96
C ALA A 8 4.63 26.22 -8.18
N GLN A 9 4.43 26.64 -9.43
CA GLN A 9 4.06 28.00 -9.81
C GLN A 9 2.55 28.20 -9.99
N GLY A 10 1.73 27.17 -9.68
CA GLY A 10 0.28 27.24 -9.80
C GLY A 10 -0.22 27.35 -11.24
N GLN A 11 0.57 26.88 -12.21
CA GLN A 11 0.20 26.85 -13.63
C GLN A 11 0.11 25.41 -14.14
N PRO A 12 -0.91 24.64 -13.72
CA PRO A 12 -1.05 23.26 -14.14
C PRO A 12 -1.27 23.15 -15.65
N LEU A 13 -0.80 22.06 -16.24
CA LEU A 13 -0.98 21.79 -17.67
C LEU A 13 -2.47 21.61 -18.01
N PRO A 14 -2.93 22.09 -19.18
CA PRO A 14 -4.26 21.78 -19.69
C PRO A 14 -4.47 20.28 -19.80
N LEU A 15 -5.66 19.78 -19.49
CA LEU A 15 -5.97 18.35 -19.38
C LEU A 15 -5.52 17.50 -20.58
N LEU A 16 -5.60 18.04 -21.80
CA LEU A 16 -5.15 17.37 -23.03
C LEU A 16 -3.62 17.18 -23.12
N GLU A 17 -2.86 17.99 -22.39
CA GLU A 17 -1.41 17.95 -22.44
C GLU A 17 -0.80 16.96 -21.44
N TRP A 18 -1.60 16.41 -20.54
CA TRP A 18 -1.18 15.45 -19.52
C TRP A 18 -0.64 14.18 -20.16
N GLN A 19 0.50 13.72 -19.67
CA GLN A 19 1.18 12.51 -20.15
C GLN A 19 0.24 11.28 -20.10
N ALA A 20 -0.57 11.17 -19.04
CA ALA A 20 -1.56 10.10 -18.86
C ALA A 20 -2.72 10.14 -19.87
N VAL A 21 -3.09 11.32 -20.36
CA VAL A 21 -4.13 11.49 -21.40
C VAL A 21 -3.54 11.18 -22.78
N LYS A 22 -2.31 11.63 -23.04
CA LYS A 22 -1.59 11.37 -24.30
C LYS A 22 -1.23 9.90 -24.52
N ASN A 23 -0.91 9.19 -23.43
CA ASN A 23 -0.52 7.78 -23.50
C ASN A 23 -1.73 6.81 -23.50
N GLY A 24 -2.96 7.35 -23.46
CA GLY A 24 -4.17 6.59 -23.17
C GLY A 24 -4.19 6.15 -21.70
N LEU A 25 -5.38 5.99 -21.13
CA LEU A 25 -5.57 5.30 -19.85
C LEU A 25 -5.16 3.84 -20.03
N GLN A 26 -3.85 3.57 -20.06
CA GLN A 26 -3.33 2.23 -19.88
C GLN A 26 -3.75 1.81 -18.47
N GLU A 27 -4.43 0.67 -18.38
CA GLU A 27 -4.40 -0.15 -17.17
C GLU A 27 -2.97 -0.07 -16.63
N MET A 28 -2.80 0.33 -15.37
CA MET A 28 -1.49 0.42 -14.75
C MET A 28 -0.89 -0.99 -14.72
N ASN A 29 -0.23 -1.38 -15.79
CA ASN A 29 0.62 -2.55 -15.84
C ASN A 29 1.94 -2.09 -15.20
N ILE A 30 1.93 -2.07 -13.86
CA ILE A 30 3.12 -1.83 -13.04
C ILE A 30 4.02 -3.07 -13.18
N LYS A 31 4.55 -3.29 -14.39
CA LYS A 31 5.63 -4.25 -14.66
C LYS A 31 6.96 -3.54 -14.47
N GLY A 32 7.19 -3.15 -13.21
CA GLY A 32 8.52 -2.93 -12.67
C GLY A 32 8.80 -4.04 -11.67
N ASN A 33 9.48 -5.11 -12.12
CA ASN A 33 10.09 -6.20 -11.35
C ASN A 33 9.60 -6.41 -9.89
N ASP A 34 8.46 -7.10 -9.73
CA ASP A 34 8.10 -7.87 -8.52
C ASP A 34 7.23 -7.21 -7.43
N THR A 35 6.26 -6.34 -7.76
CA THR A 35 5.09 -6.09 -6.87
C THR A 35 3.83 -5.75 -7.67
N PHE A 36 2.84 -6.65 -7.71
CA PHE A 36 1.55 -6.45 -8.39
C PHE A 36 0.49 -5.97 -7.41
N LEU A 37 0.27 -4.65 -7.34
CA LEU A 37 -0.84 -4.09 -6.57
C LEU A 37 -2.14 -4.16 -7.38
N THR A 38 -3.19 -4.70 -6.77
CA THR A 38 -4.55 -4.76 -7.31
C THR A 38 -5.54 -4.04 -6.38
N SER A 39 -6.62 -3.51 -6.95
CA SER A 39 -7.72 -2.92 -6.18
C SER A 39 -8.77 -3.94 -5.76
N LEU A 40 -8.73 -5.17 -6.29
CA LEU A 40 -9.68 -6.22 -5.92
C LEU A 40 -9.02 -7.20 -4.96
N CYS A 41 -9.66 -7.44 -3.81
CA CYS A 41 -9.22 -8.47 -2.88
C CYS A 41 -9.57 -9.86 -3.44
N THR A 42 -8.55 -10.69 -3.64
CA THR A 42 -8.66 -12.08 -4.13
C THR A 42 -8.72 -13.12 -3.01
N PHE A 43 -8.59 -12.70 -1.76
CA PHE A 43 -8.44 -13.56 -0.58
C PHE A 43 -9.38 -13.16 0.56
N SER A 44 -10.61 -12.73 0.23
CA SER A 44 -11.57 -12.25 1.23
C SER A 44 -11.91 -13.29 2.32
N GLU A 45 -11.77 -14.58 2.00
CA GLU A 45 -11.94 -15.70 2.92
C GLU A 45 -10.98 -15.66 4.12
N VAL A 46 -9.84 -15.00 4.00
CA VAL A 46 -8.90 -14.80 5.12
C VAL A 46 -9.56 -14.04 6.27
N PHE A 47 -10.50 -13.15 5.97
CA PHE A 47 -11.19 -12.34 6.98
C PHE A 47 -12.34 -13.08 7.68
N GLU A 48 -12.78 -14.24 7.15
CA GLU A 48 -13.86 -15.04 7.74
C GLU A 48 -13.36 -15.78 8.99
N ASP A 49 -12.12 -16.26 8.97
CA ASP A 49 -11.51 -16.95 10.10
C ASP A 49 -10.71 -15.96 10.97
N SER A 50 -11.39 -15.40 11.97
CA SER A 50 -10.83 -14.39 12.87
C SER A 50 -10.93 -14.76 14.34
N LYS A 51 -9.87 -14.44 15.10
CA LYS A 51 -9.78 -14.64 16.55
C LYS A 51 -9.84 -13.30 17.28
N ARG A 52 -10.49 -13.26 18.44
CA ARG A 52 -10.40 -12.11 19.33
C ARG A 52 -9.10 -12.20 20.12
N ILE A 53 -8.24 -11.19 19.99
CA ILE A 53 -7.00 -11.10 20.75
C ILE A 53 -7.23 -10.14 21.93
N GLY A 54 -7.18 -10.68 23.14
CA GLY A 54 -7.36 -9.91 24.38
C GLY A 54 -8.70 -9.17 24.44
N ASN A 55 -8.65 -7.89 24.81
CA ASN A 55 -9.83 -7.01 24.88
C ASN A 55 -10.07 -6.22 23.58
N SER A 56 -9.44 -6.60 22.45
CA SER A 56 -9.62 -5.88 21.19
C SER A 56 -11.10 -5.90 20.76
N ALA A 57 -11.59 -4.73 20.33
CA ALA A 57 -12.93 -4.58 19.80
C ALA A 57 -13.09 -5.29 18.44
N GLN A 58 -11.98 -5.49 17.71
CA GLN A 58 -11.95 -6.13 16.40
C GLN A 58 -11.33 -7.53 16.48
N ALA A 59 -11.93 -8.46 15.74
CA ALA A 59 -11.35 -9.78 15.54
C ALA A 59 -10.22 -9.69 14.50
N HIS A 60 -9.11 -10.35 14.77
CA HIS A 60 -7.94 -10.37 13.89
C HIS A 60 -7.92 -11.69 13.11
N PRO A 61 -7.69 -11.67 11.78
CA PRO A 61 -7.56 -12.89 11.00
C PRO A 61 -6.52 -13.84 11.60
N VAL A 62 -6.86 -15.11 11.72
CA VAL A 62 -5.98 -16.12 12.35
C VAL A 62 -4.67 -16.27 11.56
N LYS A 63 -4.73 -16.07 10.25
CA LYS A 63 -3.59 -16.16 9.32
C LYS A 63 -2.69 -14.93 9.33
N GLU A 64 -3.05 -13.84 10.02
CA GLU A 64 -2.21 -12.64 10.09
C GLU A 64 -0.94 -12.95 10.89
N VAL A 65 0.22 -12.79 10.26
CA VAL A 65 1.51 -13.10 10.88
C VAL A 65 2.14 -11.85 11.48
N VAL A 66 2.19 -10.79 10.68
CA VAL A 66 2.76 -9.51 11.04
C VAL A 66 2.06 -8.41 10.24
N TYR A 67 2.01 -7.21 10.78
CA TYR A 67 1.75 -6.01 9.99
C TYR A 67 2.74 -4.91 10.33
N SER A 68 2.87 -3.96 9.41
CA SER A 68 3.62 -2.73 9.61
C SER A 68 2.72 -1.51 9.55
N ARG A 69 3.08 -0.47 10.30
CA ARG A 69 2.62 0.91 10.09
C ARG A 69 3.83 1.72 9.67
N SER A 70 3.71 2.39 8.54
CA SER A 70 4.77 3.20 7.98
C SER A 70 4.37 4.66 7.89
N ASP A 71 5.23 5.51 8.43
CA ASP A 71 5.14 6.97 8.42
C ASP A 71 6.21 7.53 7.47
N TYR A 72 5.89 8.55 6.67
CA TYR A 72 6.88 9.24 5.85
C TYR A 72 7.30 10.55 6.51
N ASP A 73 8.59 10.73 6.76
CA ASP A 73 9.14 11.91 7.43
C ASP A 73 9.42 13.10 6.48
N GLY A 74 9.13 12.94 5.19
CA GLY A 74 9.48 13.90 4.13
C GLY A 74 10.70 13.50 3.31
N CYS A 75 11.45 12.48 3.75
CA CYS A 75 12.63 11.94 3.06
C CYS A 75 12.52 10.43 2.83
N LYS A 76 12.06 9.67 3.83
CA LYS A 76 11.94 8.22 3.75
C LYS A 76 10.80 7.69 4.61
N TRP A 77 10.43 6.44 4.33
CA TRP A 77 9.47 5.68 5.13
C TRP A 77 10.15 5.10 6.37
N TRP A 78 9.47 5.21 7.50
CA TRP A 78 9.82 4.58 8.76
C TRP A 78 8.72 3.60 9.14
N SER A 79 9.09 2.32 9.31
CA SER A 79 8.13 1.26 9.64
C SER A 79 8.23 0.86 11.10
N THR A 80 7.09 0.83 11.78
CA THR A 80 6.90 0.13 13.05
C THR A 80 6.24 -1.22 12.76
N TRP A 81 6.80 -2.31 13.30
CA TRP A 81 6.33 -3.68 13.06
C TRP A 81 5.58 -4.23 14.27
N PHE A 82 4.56 -5.03 14.00
CA PHE A 82 3.67 -5.61 15.01
C PHE A 82 3.46 -7.09 14.73
N ASP A 83 3.95 -7.94 15.63
CA ASP A 83 3.75 -9.38 15.57
C ASP A 83 2.30 -9.74 15.95
N CYS A 84 1.64 -10.55 15.13
CA CYS A 84 0.26 -11.00 15.35
C CYS A 84 0.17 -12.44 15.89
N GLN A 85 1.30 -13.16 15.84
CA GLN A 85 1.45 -14.52 16.34
C GLN A 85 2.49 -14.57 17.46
N LYS A 86 2.39 -15.61 18.31
CA LYS A 86 3.38 -15.82 19.38
C LYS A 86 4.74 -16.25 18.83
N GLU A 87 4.73 -16.96 17.71
CA GLU A 87 5.94 -17.45 17.06
C GLU A 87 6.29 -16.52 15.90
N ARG A 88 7.56 -16.16 15.81
CA ARG A 88 8.08 -15.33 14.73
C ARG A 88 8.12 -16.17 13.44
N PRO A 89 7.77 -15.60 12.26
CA PRO A 89 7.97 -16.28 10.99
C PRO A 89 9.41 -16.76 10.78
N SER A 90 9.56 -17.81 9.97
CA SER A 90 10.88 -18.34 9.62
C SER A 90 11.74 -17.28 8.90
N GLN A 91 13.05 -17.50 8.84
CA GLN A 91 13.97 -16.57 8.18
C GLN A 91 13.62 -16.33 6.71
N ALA A 92 13.20 -17.38 5.98
CA ALA A 92 12.79 -17.27 4.58
C ALA A 92 11.56 -16.37 4.43
N LEU A 93 10.56 -16.55 5.29
CA LEU A 93 9.35 -15.71 5.29
C LEU A 93 9.64 -14.26 5.66
N CYS A 94 10.57 -14.02 6.60
CA CYS A 94 11.01 -12.67 6.92
C CYS A 94 11.69 -12.00 5.72
N GLN A 95 12.54 -12.73 4.97
CA GLN A 95 13.19 -12.21 3.77
C GLN A 95 12.20 -11.86 2.66
N GLU A 96 11.15 -12.67 2.48
CA GLU A 96 10.07 -12.37 1.53
C GLU A 96 9.31 -11.09 1.89
N ILE A 97 8.98 -10.91 3.18
CA ILE A 97 8.36 -9.69 3.70
C ILE A 97 9.28 -8.48 3.48
N ASP A 98 10.57 -8.59 3.82
CA ASP A 98 11.54 -7.50 3.65
C ASP A 98 11.72 -7.12 2.18
N GLN A 99 11.75 -8.11 1.27
CA GLN A 99 11.86 -7.89 -0.16
C GLN A 99 10.61 -7.18 -0.71
N PHE A 100 9.41 -7.61 -0.30
CA PHE A 100 8.17 -6.95 -0.69
C PHE A 100 8.14 -5.50 -0.20
N GLN A 101 8.40 -5.28 1.10
CA GLN A 101 8.37 -3.94 1.70
C GLN A 101 9.40 -3.00 1.05
N THR A 102 10.59 -3.51 0.75
CA THR A 102 11.64 -2.73 0.08
C THR A 102 11.21 -2.34 -1.34
N THR A 103 10.64 -3.27 -2.09
CA THR A 103 10.18 -3.03 -3.47
C THR A 103 9.02 -2.03 -3.47
N LEU A 104 8.07 -2.18 -2.54
CA LEU A 104 6.95 -1.27 -2.35
C LEU A 104 7.40 0.18 -2.13
N PHE A 105 8.38 0.42 -1.25
CA PHE A 105 8.87 1.78 -0.99
C PHE A 105 9.78 2.36 -2.08
N GLN A 106 10.27 1.53 -3.01
CA GLN A 106 11.01 2.00 -4.18
C GLN A 106 10.08 2.46 -5.31
N MET A 107 8.79 2.11 -5.27
CA MET A 107 7.80 2.55 -6.26
C MET A 107 7.73 4.08 -6.32
N PRO A 108 7.70 4.68 -7.53
CA PRO A 108 7.56 6.13 -7.67
C PRO A 108 6.26 6.66 -7.03
N GLU A 109 5.21 5.84 -7.00
CA GLU A 109 3.91 6.14 -6.39
C GLU A 109 3.98 6.29 -4.87
N MET A 110 5.01 5.73 -4.21
CA MET A 110 5.20 5.81 -2.76
C MET A 110 6.16 6.93 -2.36
N LYS A 111 6.65 7.75 -3.29
CA LYS A 111 7.67 8.77 -2.97
C LYS A 111 7.11 10.02 -2.29
N THR A 112 5.86 10.38 -2.60
CA THR A 112 5.25 11.61 -2.08
C THR A 112 3.78 11.39 -1.79
N LEU A 113 3.19 12.24 -0.95
CA LEU A 113 1.75 12.22 -0.70
C LEU A 113 0.93 12.42 -1.99
N ASP A 114 1.42 13.25 -2.92
CA ASP A 114 0.71 13.53 -4.16
C ASP A 114 0.73 12.35 -5.13
N THR A 115 1.88 11.67 -5.26
CA THR A 115 1.98 10.44 -6.07
C THR A 115 1.17 9.30 -5.46
N MET A 116 1.15 9.18 -4.13
CA MET A 116 0.30 8.20 -3.43
C MET A 116 -1.19 8.50 -3.64
N ARG A 117 -1.59 9.79 -3.60
CA ARG A 117 -2.98 10.19 -3.91
C ARG A 117 -3.37 9.86 -5.34
N GLN A 118 -2.46 9.98 -6.30
CA GLN A 118 -2.70 9.56 -7.68
C GLN A 118 -2.92 8.05 -7.78
N LEU A 119 -2.08 7.25 -7.11
CA LEU A 119 -2.27 5.79 -7.01
C LEU A 119 -3.64 5.45 -6.40
N CYS A 120 -4.03 6.13 -5.32
CA CYS A 120 -5.30 5.89 -4.63
C CYS A 120 -6.55 6.11 -5.51
N ARG A 121 -6.44 6.83 -6.64
CA ARG A 121 -7.56 6.99 -7.59
C ARG A 121 -7.99 5.67 -8.23
N PHE A 122 -7.11 4.67 -8.21
CA PHE A 122 -7.34 3.34 -8.76
C PHE A 122 -7.52 2.27 -7.67
N ALA A 123 -7.33 2.63 -6.41
CA ALA A 123 -7.45 1.73 -5.26
C ALA A 123 -8.92 1.50 -4.88
N GLN A 124 -9.17 0.46 -4.08
CA GLN A 124 -10.50 0.23 -3.54
C GLN A 124 -10.82 1.32 -2.49
N PRO A 125 -11.92 2.08 -2.65
CA PRO A 125 -12.32 3.07 -1.67
C PRO A 125 -12.83 2.40 -0.38
N THR A 126 -12.74 3.13 0.71
CA THR A 126 -13.36 2.75 1.99
C THR A 126 -14.55 3.67 2.29
N SER A 127 -15.11 3.58 3.49
CA SER A 127 -16.09 4.56 3.97
C SER A 127 -15.48 5.95 4.26
N SER A 128 -14.14 6.05 4.39
CA SER A 128 -13.45 7.33 4.45
C SER A 128 -12.93 7.72 3.07
N ASP A 129 -13.14 8.98 2.72
CA ASP A 129 -12.61 9.67 1.55
C ASP A 129 -11.07 9.74 1.48
N SER A 130 -10.41 9.51 2.60
CA SER A 130 -8.95 9.61 2.74
C SER A 130 -8.26 8.26 2.94
N GLU A 131 -9.02 7.16 2.97
CA GLU A 131 -8.51 5.83 3.20
C GLU A 131 -8.86 4.87 2.05
N PHE A 132 -7.87 4.10 1.62
CA PHE A 132 -7.95 3.25 0.44
C PHE A 132 -7.32 1.89 0.73
N ASN A 133 -7.79 0.85 0.02
CA ASN A 133 -7.19 -0.47 0.06
C ASN A 133 -6.53 -0.82 -1.28
N LEU A 134 -5.37 -1.45 -1.18
CA LEU A 134 -4.76 -2.22 -2.26
C LEU A 134 -4.40 -3.60 -1.74
N TYR A 135 -4.24 -4.54 -2.65
CA TYR A 135 -3.93 -5.92 -2.32
C TYR A 135 -2.79 -6.41 -3.20
N SER A 136 -2.05 -7.37 -2.69
CA SER A 136 -1.00 -8.06 -3.43
C SER A 136 -0.90 -9.48 -2.93
N GLU A 137 -0.16 -10.28 -3.68
CA GLU A 137 0.21 -11.62 -3.26
C GLU A 137 1.68 -11.87 -3.55
N THR A 138 2.30 -12.69 -2.71
CA THR A 138 3.62 -13.28 -2.95
C THR A 138 3.48 -14.79 -2.93
N GLU A 139 4.60 -15.53 -2.88
CA GLU A 139 4.58 -16.99 -2.85
C GLU A 139 3.87 -17.50 -1.59
N HIS A 140 4.16 -16.93 -0.42
CA HIS A 140 3.63 -17.42 0.86
C HIS A 140 2.62 -16.49 1.52
N PHE A 141 2.44 -15.26 1.02
CA PHE A 141 1.56 -14.27 1.65
C PHE A 141 0.46 -13.75 0.74
N PHE A 142 -0.72 -13.61 1.33
CA PHE A 142 -1.69 -12.61 0.92
C PHE A 142 -1.37 -11.30 1.64
N ILE A 143 -1.41 -10.18 0.92
CA ILE A 143 -0.96 -8.88 1.43
C ILE A 143 -2.05 -7.85 1.25
N TRP A 144 -2.46 -7.20 2.33
CA TRP A 144 -3.41 -6.10 2.30
C TRP A 144 -2.71 -4.80 2.72
N LEU A 145 -2.84 -3.79 1.87
CA LEU A 145 -2.36 -2.43 2.10
C LEU A 145 -3.54 -1.53 2.42
N ARG A 146 -3.44 -0.76 3.51
CA ARG A 146 -4.35 0.34 3.84
C ARG A 146 -3.58 1.66 3.75
N LEU A 147 -3.93 2.48 2.76
CA LEU A 147 -3.31 3.77 2.50
C LEU A 147 -4.17 4.88 3.10
N ILE A 148 -3.59 5.72 3.95
CA ILE A 148 -4.23 6.91 4.53
C ILE A 148 -3.55 8.14 3.92
N THR A 149 -4.33 9.04 3.31
CA THR A 149 -3.83 10.20 2.52
C THR A 149 -4.11 11.55 3.17
N ARG A 150 -4.40 11.55 4.49
CA ARG A 150 -4.67 12.77 5.27
C ARG A 150 -3.43 13.66 5.30
N PHE A 151 -3.63 14.95 5.07
CA PHE A 151 -2.53 15.92 5.12
C PHE A 151 -1.95 15.96 6.55
N ARG A 152 -0.62 15.78 6.67
CA ARG A 152 0.14 15.68 7.93
C ARG A 152 -0.11 14.43 8.79
N ASP A 153 -0.89 13.47 8.29
CA ASP A 153 -1.17 12.20 8.97
C ASP A 153 -1.41 11.08 7.94
N TYR A 154 -0.51 10.97 6.97
CA TYR A 154 -0.57 9.95 5.95
C TYR A 154 0.31 8.77 6.37
N ASN A 155 -0.30 7.60 6.31
CA ASN A 155 0.22 6.36 6.86
C ASN A 155 -0.02 5.26 5.85
N LEU A 156 0.91 4.31 5.80
CA LEU A 156 0.72 3.07 5.08
C LEU A 156 0.71 1.93 6.07
N TYR A 157 -0.38 1.16 6.10
CA TYR A 157 -0.41 -0.11 6.80
C TYR A 157 -0.25 -1.24 5.78
N VAL A 158 0.58 -2.22 6.11
CA VAL A 158 0.78 -3.41 5.28
C VAL A 158 0.63 -4.64 6.17
N HIS A 159 -0.39 -5.44 5.88
CA HIS A 159 -0.75 -6.66 6.60
C HIS A 159 -0.34 -7.89 5.80
N TYR A 160 0.30 -8.85 6.46
CA TYR A 160 0.77 -10.08 5.84
C TYR A 160 0.03 -11.29 6.43
N TYR A 161 -0.70 -12.00 5.57
CA TYR A 161 -1.44 -13.20 5.92
C TYR A 161 -0.82 -14.42 5.27
N LEU A 162 -0.49 -15.44 6.06
CA LEU A 162 0.05 -16.69 5.52
C LEU A 162 -1.02 -17.40 4.67
N LYS A 163 -0.65 -17.87 3.48
CA LYS A 163 -1.56 -18.62 2.60
C LYS A 163 -2.00 -19.95 3.21
#